data_AF-A0A178WMW4-F1
#
_entry.id   AF-A0A178WMW4-F1
#
_cell.length_a   1.000
_cell.length_b   1.000
_cell.length_c   1.000
_cell.angle_alpha   90.00
_cell.angle_beta   90.00
_cell.angle_gamma   90.00
#
_symmetry.space_group_name_H-M   'P 1'
#
loop_
_entity.id
_entity.type
_entity.pdbx_description
1 polymer ?
#
loop_
_entity_poly.entity_id
_entity_poly.type
_entity_poly.pdbx_seq_one_letter_code
_entity_poly.pdbx_strand_id
1 'polypeptide(L)'
;MGKSKKKVLNKSLITHPSTSDDTLQLFDPTSSPTKEKVNWNNVLGISDYLSKQATRVKTLWTGETPKAESVKETMESYFKALLGFLLCCHGSTLGAGPTLSSIVHGSVKQIVDSSFRLFQGSVSLYDGSYEKGEKPSISAISQVSVIMKDVLNEMKKVKPACPSSEGEASGDDFSPEQIEVAKMVADIVYEAMTVIIVIRVITRMMEKENSNENSVFVESLEKLLKLCQRSGVVIEELGTCVYHPPLKIDKITQTVKILEGNLDEVEAQVEYMKRSSNAFPGVCRKLRDAIKLMEVGLEKRKDLNQILISRQNTLYNALQLLDPTASPMNRCS
;
A
#
# COMPACT_ATOMS: atom_id res chain seq x y z
N MET A 1 11.53 -32.46 -4.11
CA MET A 1 10.40 -31.52 -3.91
C MET A 1 10.79 -30.15 -3.32
N GLY A 2 11.82 -30.01 -2.46
CA GLY A 2 12.19 -28.71 -1.83
C GLY A 2 12.61 -27.61 -2.81
N LYS A 3 13.44 -27.93 -3.82
CA LYS A 3 13.95 -26.95 -4.82
C LYS A 3 12.86 -26.19 -5.59
N SER A 4 11.73 -26.83 -5.89
CA SER A 4 10.60 -26.19 -6.59
C SER A 4 9.86 -25.19 -5.68
N LYS A 5 9.64 -25.55 -4.41
CA LYS A 5 9.02 -24.67 -3.39
C LYS A 5 9.86 -23.43 -3.10
N LYS A 6 11.18 -23.60 -2.97
CA LYS A 6 12.13 -22.49 -2.82
C LYS A 6 12.07 -21.51 -3.99
N LYS A 7 12.00 -22.01 -5.22
CA LYS A 7 11.92 -21.15 -6.42
C LYS A 7 10.64 -20.29 -6.42
N VAL A 8 9.50 -20.86 -6.02
CA VAL A 8 8.23 -20.13 -5.89
C VAL A 8 8.32 -19.05 -4.81
N LEU A 9 8.80 -19.40 -3.61
CA LEU A 9 8.91 -18.46 -2.50
C LEU A 9 9.94 -17.36 -2.75
N ASN A 10 11.08 -17.71 -3.37
CA ASN A 10 12.10 -16.74 -3.75
C ASN A 10 11.56 -15.77 -4.81
N LYS A 11 10.81 -16.27 -5.81
CA LYS A 11 10.12 -15.41 -6.77
C LYS A 11 9.15 -14.45 -6.07
N SER A 12 8.37 -14.93 -5.09
CA SER A 12 7.46 -14.10 -4.28
C SER A 12 8.22 -13.05 -3.46
N LEU A 13 9.33 -13.43 -2.84
CA LEU A 13 10.14 -12.54 -2.02
C LEU A 13 10.81 -11.44 -2.86
N ILE A 14 11.29 -11.77 -4.06
CA ILE A 14 11.90 -10.82 -5.01
C ILE A 14 10.84 -9.89 -5.61
N THR A 15 9.58 -10.32 -5.73
CA THR A 15 8.48 -9.43 -6.15
C THR A 15 8.06 -8.42 -5.08
N HIS A 16 8.45 -8.63 -3.82
CA HIS A 16 8.38 -7.59 -2.80
C HIS A 16 9.65 -6.72 -2.88
N PRO A 17 9.56 -5.39 -2.72
CA PRO A 17 10.65 -4.45 -3.02
C PRO A 17 11.93 -4.76 -2.24
N SER A 18 12.85 -5.49 -2.87
CA SER A 18 14.08 -6.02 -2.26
C SER A 18 15.18 -4.99 -2.03
N THR A 19 14.94 -3.74 -2.40
CA THR A 19 15.84 -2.62 -2.22
C THR A 19 15.25 -1.67 -1.19
N SER A 20 15.76 -1.77 0.05
CA SER A 20 15.48 -0.80 1.12
C SER A 20 15.73 0.64 0.61
N ASP A 21 16.72 0.85 -0.26
CA ASP A 21 17.00 2.16 -0.86
C ASP A 21 15.89 2.73 -1.76
N ASP A 22 15.09 1.90 -2.46
CA ASP A 22 13.96 2.39 -3.29
C ASP A 22 12.78 2.86 -2.44
N THR A 23 12.58 2.19 -1.31
CA THR A 23 11.48 2.49 -0.38
C THR A 23 11.86 3.64 0.55
N LEU A 24 13.15 3.81 0.85
CA LEU A 24 13.68 4.92 1.64
C LEU A 24 13.82 6.22 0.83
N GLN A 25 14.04 6.15 -0.48
CA GLN A 25 13.92 7.32 -1.38
C GLN A 25 12.48 7.88 -1.51
N LEU A 26 11.48 7.24 -0.88
CA LEU A 26 10.15 7.83 -0.67
C LEU A 26 10.17 8.86 0.49
N PHE A 27 11.13 8.76 1.40
CA PHE A 27 11.31 9.65 2.55
C PHE A 27 12.19 10.87 2.25
N ASP A 28 12.82 10.93 1.07
CA ASP A 28 13.53 12.12 0.64
C ASP A 28 12.53 13.26 0.38
N PRO A 29 12.84 14.49 0.83
CA PRO A 29 11.90 15.59 0.77
C PRO A 29 11.70 16.04 -0.69
N THR A 30 10.65 15.53 -1.33
CA THR A 30 10.03 16.18 -2.49
C THR A 30 8.70 16.75 -2.03
N SER A 31 8.66 18.08 -1.98
CA SER A 31 7.67 18.89 -1.29
C SER A 31 6.31 18.95 -2.00
N SER A 32 5.24 18.76 -1.22
CA SER A 32 4.14 19.74 -1.09
C SER A 32 3.49 19.53 0.30
N PRO A 33 3.24 20.58 1.10
CA PRO A 33 2.68 20.45 2.43
C PRO A 33 1.15 20.32 2.32
N THR A 34 0.63 19.19 1.84
CA THR A 34 -0.79 18.88 2.02
C THR A 34 -1.03 18.52 3.49
N LYS A 35 -2.04 19.15 4.06
CA LYS A 35 -2.06 19.68 5.43
C LYS A 35 -2.47 18.68 6.51
N GLU A 36 -2.39 17.37 6.27
CA GLU A 36 -2.89 16.37 7.22
C GLU A 36 -1.77 15.50 7.79
N LYS A 37 -1.29 15.93 8.96
CA LYS A 37 -0.29 15.22 9.73
C LYS A 37 -0.86 13.90 10.22
N VAL A 38 -0.38 12.78 9.68
CA VAL A 38 -0.77 11.44 10.13
C VAL A 38 -0.48 11.30 11.64
N ASN A 39 -1.50 10.93 12.41
CA ASN A 39 -1.40 10.79 13.86
C ASN A 39 -0.40 9.69 14.24
N TRP A 40 0.53 9.98 15.16
CA TRP A 40 1.51 9.02 15.68
C TRP A 40 0.85 7.77 16.29
N ASN A 41 -0.38 7.86 16.79
CA ASN A 41 -1.15 6.71 17.26
C ASN A 41 -1.39 5.66 16.15
N ASN A 42 -1.52 6.10 14.89
CA ASN A 42 -1.64 5.18 13.75
C ASN A 42 -0.31 4.44 13.51
N VAL A 43 0.82 5.13 13.65
CA VAL A 43 2.17 4.52 13.61
C VAL A 43 2.30 3.45 14.71
N LEU A 44 1.85 3.76 15.93
CA LEU A 44 1.87 2.80 17.05
C LEU A 44 0.97 1.59 16.76
N GLY A 45 -0.24 1.79 16.23
CA GLY A 45 -1.17 0.71 15.90
C GLY A 45 -0.62 -0.24 14.82
N ILE A 46 -0.10 0.31 13.72
CA ILE A 46 0.44 -0.52 12.63
C ILE A 46 1.78 -1.17 13.00
N SER A 47 2.59 -0.53 13.85
CA SER A 47 3.80 -1.14 14.42
C SER A 47 3.48 -2.38 15.27
N ASP A 48 2.39 -2.36 16.02
CA ASP A 48 1.93 -3.50 16.82
C ASP A 48 1.44 -4.64 15.93
N TYR A 49 0.66 -4.31 14.90
CA TYR A 49 0.23 -5.28 13.89
C TYR A 49 1.41 -5.93 13.16
N LEU A 50 2.41 -5.13 12.77
CA LEU A 50 3.63 -5.59 12.11
C LEU A 50 4.46 -6.53 13.03
N SER A 51 4.56 -6.21 14.33
CA SER A 51 5.18 -7.08 15.34
C SER A 51 4.44 -8.43 15.52
N LYS A 52 3.10 -8.39 15.51
CA LYS A 52 2.25 -9.60 15.53
C LYS A 52 2.51 -10.46 14.29
N GLN A 53 2.61 -9.84 13.10
CA GLN A 53 2.93 -10.55 11.86
C GLN A 53 4.33 -11.19 11.89
N ALA A 54 5.34 -10.50 12.42
CA ALA A 54 6.68 -11.08 12.63
C ALA A 54 6.65 -12.31 13.55
N THR A 55 5.82 -12.23 14.61
CA THR A 55 5.62 -13.35 15.53
C THR A 55 4.95 -14.53 14.83
N ARG A 56 3.96 -14.28 13.95
CA ARG A 56 3.30 -15.32 13.16
C ARG A 56 4.28 -16.06 12.25
N VAL A 57 5.17 -15.34 11.58
CA VAL A 57 6.25 -15.93 10.77
C VAL A 57 7.11 -16.85 11.62
N LYS A 58 7.55 -16.40 12.80
CA LYS A 58 8.31 -17.25 13.74
C LYS A 58 7.53 -18.50 14.13
N THR A 59 6.28 -18.35 14.55
CA THR A 59 5.45 -19.48 15.01
C THR A 59 5.13 -20.47 13.90
N LEU A 60 5.08 -20.01 12.64
CA LEU A 60 4.87 -20.86 11.48
C LEU A 60 5.97 -21.92 11.30
N TRP A 61 7.17 -21.63 11.83
CA TRP A 61 8.32 -22.52 11.83
C TRP A 61 8.52 -23.27 13.15
N THR A 62 7.63 -23.09 14.13
CA THR A 62 7.65 -23.86 15.38
C THR A 62 6.94 -25.19 15.18
N GLY A 63 7.71 -26.28 15.00
CA GLY A 63 7.19 -27.64 14.83
C GLY A 63 7.60 -28.25 13.50
N GLU A 64 6.64 -28.75 12.73
CA GLU A 64 6.89 -29.32 11.40
C GLU A 64 7.19 -28.24 10.36
N THR A 65 7.83 -28.63 9.25
CA THR A 65 8.07 -27.71 8.13
C THR A 65 6.73 -27.25 7.53
N PRO A 66 6.44 -25.94 7.49
CA PRO A 66 5.17 -25.43 7.00
C PRO A 66 4.95 -25.73 5.51
N LYS A 67 3.73 -25.54 5.04
CA LYS A 67 3.42 -25.57 3.60
C LYS A 67 3.94 -24.28 2.94
N ALA A 68 4.43 -24.40 1.71
CA ALA A 68 4.97 -23.26 0.97
C ALA A 68 3.91 -22.17 0.76
N GLU A 69 2.65 -22.56 0.52
CA GLU A 69 1.55 -21.59 0.35
C GLU A 69 1.32 -20.78 1.63
N SER A 70 1.33 -21.42 2.80
CA SER A 70 1.15 -20.71 4.08
C SER A 70 2.27 -19.72 4.37
N VAL A 71 3.52 -20.05 3.97
CA VAL A 71 4.66 -19.12 4.07
C VAL A 71 4.50 -17.94 3.10
N LYS A 72 4.01 -18.20 1.89
CA LYS A 72 3.73 -17.18 0.88
C LYS A 72 2.63 -16.21 1.33
N GLU A 73 1.49 -16.72 1.79
CA GLU A 73 0.38 -15.90 2.31
C GLU A 73 0.81 -15.04 3.51
N THR A 74 1.59 -15.64 4.43
CA THR A 74 2.14 -14.90 5.58
C THR A 74 3.12 -13.82 5.12
N MET A 75 3.93 -14.10 4.11
CA MET A 75 4.85 -13.12 3.50
C MET A 75 4.08 -11.95 2.88
N GLU A 76 3.06 -12.21 2.08
CA GLU A 76 2.22 -11.17 1.46
C GLU A 76 1.51 -10.31 2.52
N SER A 77 0.88 -10.93 3.52
CA SER A 77 0.22 -10.22 4.62
C SER A 77 1.20 -9.36 5.42
N TYR A 78 2.40 -9.87 5.68
CA TYR A 78 3.45 -9.13 6.38
C TYR A 78 3.93 -7.92 5.57
N PHE A 79 4.24 -8.09 4.27
CA PHE A 79 4.76 -6.99 3.46
C PHE A 79 3.71 -5.91 3.22
N LYS A 80 2.42 -6.26 3.16
CA LYS A 80 1.31 -5.28 3.21
C LYS A 80 1.33 -4.47 4.51
N ALA A 81 1.49 -5.12 5.66
CA ALA A 81 1.60 -4.45 6.96
C ALA A 81 2.84 -3.53 7.04
N LEU A 82 3.97 -4.01 6.49
CA LEU A 82 5.21 -3.25 6.44
C LEU A 82 5.02 -1.99 5.60
N LEU A 83 4.42 -2.08 4.42
CA LEU A 83 4.18 -0.91 3.56
C LEU A 83 3.29 0.13 4.25
N GLY A 84 2.19 -0.30 4.88
CA GLY A 84 1.34 0.62 5.64
C GLY A 84 2.11 1.28 6.79
N PHE A 85 2.98 0.54 7.49
CA PHE A 85 3.84 1.11 8.52
C PHE A 85 4.77 2.19 7.96
N LEU A 86 5.41 1.94 6.81
CA LEU A 86 6.29 2.92 6.16
C LEU A 86 5.55 4.20 5.77
N LEU A 87 4.35 4.07 5.19
CA LEU A 87 3.49 5.20 4.85
C LEU A 87 3.11 6.03 6.08
N CYS A 88 2.70 5.37 7.18
CA CYS A 88 2.37 6.06 8.42
C CYS A 88 3.59 6.79 9.00
N CYS A 89 4.77 6.15 8.99
CA CYS A 89 6.00 6.77 9.46
C CYS A 89 6.34 8.02 8.65
N HIS A 90 6.26 7.92 7.32
CA HIS A 90 6.50 9.04 6.42
C HIS A 90 5.56 10.21 6.72
N GLY A 91 4.24 9.97 6.70
CA GLY A 91 3.22 10.98 6.97
C GLY A 91 3.34 11.63 8.35
N SER A 92 3.73 10.87 9.38
CA SER A 92 3.94 11.42 10.73
C SER A 92 5.25 12.19 10.88
N THR A 93 6.24 11.95 10.01
CA THR A 93 7.51 12.70 9.97
C THR A 93 7.44 13.96 9.09
N LEU A 94 6.35 14.18 8.35
CA LEU A 94 6.14 15.42 7.61
C LEU A 94 6.13 16.63 8.56
N GLY A 95 7.07 17.56 8.36
CA GLY A 95 7.27 18.72 9.23
C GLY A 95 7.95 18.41 10.57
N ALA A 96 8.47 17.19 10.77
CA ALA A 96 9.35 16.89 11.91
C ALA A 96 10.74 17.53 11.70
N GLY A 97 11.37 17.94 12.80
CA GLY A 97 12.76 18.42 12.76
C GLY A 97 13.73 17.35 12.23
N PRO A 98 14.89 17.75 11.67
CA PRO A 98 15.82 16.84 10.99
C PRO A 98 16.32 15.71 11.90
N THR A 99 16.49 15.96 13.20
CA THR A 99 16.89 14.96 14.18
C THR A 99 15.85 13.84 14.31
N LEU A 100 14.57 14.19 14.47
CA LEU A 100 13.50 13.19 14.61
C LEU A 100 13.29 12.42 13.30
N SER A 101 13.30 13.12 12.16
CA SER A 101 13.23 12.50 10.83
C SER A 101 14.37 11.48 10.65
N SER A 102 15.60 11.84 10.98
CA SER A 102 16.76 10.95 10.87
C SER A 102 16.68 9.73 11.78
N ILE A 103 16.18 9.87 13.01
CA ILE A 103 15.98 8.75 13.94
C ILE A 103 14.94 7.78 13.39
N VAL A 104 13.78 8.30 12.98
CA VAL A 104 12.69 7.50 12.41
C VAL A 104 13.15 6.79 11.13
N HIS A 105 13.84 7.50 10.25
CA HIS A 105 14.38 6.94 9.01
C HIS A 105 15.39 5.81 9.28
N GLY A 106 16.28 5.98 10.26
CA GLY A 106 17.22 4.94 10.70
C GLY A 106 16.51 3.69 11.23
N SER A 107 15.49 3.87 12.07
CA SER A 107 14.68 2.75 12.59
C SER A 107 13.90 2.04 11.50
N VAL A 108 13.25 2.80 10.60
CA VAL A 108 12.52 2.29 9.45
C VAL A 108 13.43 1.45 8.55
N LYS A 109 14.63 1.94 8.24
CA LYS A 109 15.63 1.19 7.47
C LYS A 109 15.96 -0.14 8.13
N GLN A 110 16.25 -0.13 9.43
CA GLN A 110 16.54 -1.36 10.17
C GLN A 110 15.37 -2.34 10.20
N ILE A 111 14.12 -1.86 10.28
CA ILE A 111 12.92 -2.69 10.23
C ILE A 111 12.83 -3.37 8.86
N VAL A 112 12.96 -2.61 7.77
CA VAL A 112 12.93 -3.15 6.40
C VAL A 112 14.04 -4.19 6.19
N ASP A 113 15.28 -3.87 6.56
CA ASP A 113 16.42 -4.79 6.41
C ASP A 113 16.21 -6.07 7.24
N SER A 114 15.59 -5.97 8.42
CA SER A 114 15.26 -7.12 9.27
C SER A 114 14.09 -7.95 8.70
N SER A 115 13.08 -7.30 8.13
CA SER A 115 11.97 -7.96 7.43
C SER A 115 12.46 -8.85 6.29
N PHE A 116 13.35 -8.33 5.45
CA PHE A 116 13.92 -9.10 4.34
C PHE A 116 14.75 -10.28 4.84
N ARG A 117 15.62 -10.07 5.84
CA ARG A 117 16.39 -11.17 6.45
C ARG A 117 15.50 -12.25 7.05
N LEU A 118 14.37 -11.88 7.67
CA LEU A 118 13.41 -12.83 8.26
C LEU A 118 12.84 -13.78 7.19
N PHE A 119 12.43 -13.23 6.05
CA PHE A 119 11.87 -14.02 4.97
C PHE A 119 12.93 -14.74 4.13
N GLN A 120 14.11 -14.17 3.92
CA GLN A 120 15.24 -14.89 3.31
C GLN A 120 15.65 -16.11 4.14
N GLY A 121 15.68 -15.97 5.46
CA GLY A 121 15.88 -17.09 6.39
C GLY A 121 14.78 -18.14 6.26
N SER A 122 13.51 -17.70 6.19
CA SER A 122 12.35 -18.59 5.97
C SER A 122 12.43 -19.35 4.65
N VAL A 123 12.83 -18.70 3.55
CA VAL A 123 12.99 -19.35 2.24
C VAL A 123 14.15 -20.35 2.25
N SER A 124 15.25 -20.02 2.93
CA SER A 124 16.44 -20.88 3.02
C SER A 124 16.19 -22.18 3.77
N LEU A 125 15.27 -22.19 4.75
CA LEU A 125 14.88 -23.39 5.48
C LEU A 125 14.27 -24.50 4.60
N TYR A 126 13.72 -24.18 3.42
CA TYR A 126 13.15 -25.17 2.51
C TYR A 126 14.18 -25.99 1.72
N ASP A 127 15.44 -25.54 1.66
CA ASP A 127 16.45 -26.19 0.80
C ASP A 127 17.24 -27.28 1.53
N GLY A 128 17.19 -27.35 2.86
CA GLY A 128 18.00 -28.27 3.65
C GLY A 128 19.50 -28.20 3.35
N SER A 129 19.99 -27.14 2.68
CA SER A 129 21.35 -27.02 2.13
C SER A 129 22.35 -26.56 3.19
N TYR A 130 22.37 -27.24 4.32
CA TYR A 130 23.37 -26.98 5.33
C TYR A 130 24.20 -28.23 5.49
N GLU A 131 25.51 -28.04 5.64
CA GLU A 131 26.42 -29.12 5.95
C GLU A 131 25.87 -29.92 7.13
N LYS A 132 26.02 -31.23 7.02
CA LYS A 132 25.47 -32.24 7.94
C LYS A 132 25.97 -31.97 9.37
N GLY A 133 25.27 -31.12 10.10
CA GLY A 133 25.66 -30.65 11.44
C GLY A 133 25.08 -29.29 11.85
N GLU A 134 24.83 -28.38 10.90
CA GLU A 134 24.32 -27.03 11.21
C GLU A 134 22.97 -26.75 10.54
N LYS A 135 21.86 -27.20 11.13
CA LYS A 135 20.55 -26.64 10.71
C LYS A 135 20.62 -25.12 10.90
N PRO A 136 20.20 -24.27 9.93
CA PRO A 136 20.01 -22.86 10.22
C PRO A 136 18.88 -22.85 11.22
N SER A 137 19.26 -22.61 12.45
CA SER A 137 18.36 -22.88 13.54
C SER A 137 17.13 -22.01 13.33
N ILE A 138 15.95 -22.53 13.63
CA ILE A 138 14.76 -21.72 13.94
C ILE A 138 15.14 -20.52 14.84
N SER A 139 16.25 -20.63 15.59
CA SER A 139 16.92 -19.55 16.31
C SER A 139 17.38 -18.35 15.44
N ALA A 140 17.87 -18.50 14.20
CA ALA A 140 18.21 -17.36 13.34
C ALA A 140 16.97 -16.53 12.95
N ILE A 141 15.88 -17.18 12.56
CA ILE A 141 14.58 -16.52 12.31
C ILE A 141 14.05 -15.90 13.61
N SER A 142 14.21 -16.59 14.74
CA SER A 142 13.84 -16.06 16.05
C SER A 142 14.63 -14.81 16.42
N GLN A 143 15.95 -14.78 16.19
CA GLN A 143 16.81 -13.62 16.46
C GLN A 143 16.38 -12.43 15.62
N VAL A 144 16.14 -12.61 14.32
CA VAL A 144 15.68 -11.53 13.44
C VAL A 144 14.30 -11.00 13.88
N SER A 145 13.38 -11.89 14.27
CA SER A 145 12.08 -11.48 14.82
C SER A 145 12.20 -10.71 16.15
N VAL A 146 13.17 -11.03 17.00
CA VAL A 146 13.43 -10.31 18.26
C VAL A 146 14.01 -8.92 17.96
N ILE A 147 15.04 -8.83 17.12
CA ILE A 147 15.65 -7.55 16.70
C ILE A 147 14.57 -6.60 16.16
N MET A 148 13.68 -7.11 15.31
CA MET A 148 12.59 -6.32 14.77
C MET A 148 11.62 -5.79 15.85
N LYS A 149 11.28 -6.61 16.85
CA LYS A 149 10.44 -6.19 17.98
C LYS A 149 11.13 -5.11 18.82
N ASP A 150 12.42 -5.25 19.05
CA ASP A 150 13.19 -4.30 19.83
C ASP A 150 13.27 -2.94 19.13
N VAL A 151 13.56 -2.94 17.83
CA VAL A 151 13.56 -1.70 17.02
C VAL A 151 12.18 -1.04 17.00
N LEU A 152 11.10 -1.81 16.86
CA LEU A 152 9.74 -1.26 16.94
C LEU A 152 9.45 -0.65 18.33
N ASN A 153 9.89 -1.30 19.41
CA ASN A 153 9.71 -0.79 20.76
C ASN A 153 10.50 0.49 21.01
N GLU A 154 11.73 0.58 20.53
CA GLU A 154 12.51 1.82 20.59
C GLU A 154 11.81 2.94 19.83
N MET A 155 11.31 2.65 18.62
CA MET A 155 10.58 3.63 17.83
C MET A 155 9.31 4.12 18.54
N LYS A 156 8.61 3.27 19.30
CA LYS A 156 7.45 3.68 20.12
C LYS A 156 7.81 4.69 21.21
N LYS A 157 9.04 4.64 21.74
CA LYS A 157 9.52 5.59 22.77
C LYS A 157 9.80 6.97 22.20
N VAL A 158 10.11 7.07 20.90
CA VAL A 158 10.45 8.33 20.22
C VAL A 158 9.18 9.12 19.82
N LYS A 159 8.19 9.21 20.72
CA LYS A 159 6.95 9.96 20.46
C LYS A 159 7.29 11.43 20.19
N PRO A 160 6.87 12.02 19.04
CA PRO A 160 7.04 13.45 18.83
C PRO A 160 6.28 14.25 19.88
N ALA A 161 6.97 15.16 20.58
CA ALA A 161 6.32 16.25 21.29
C ALA A 161 5.81 17.23 20.24
N CYS A 162 4.49 17.27 20.03
CA CYS A 162 3.87 18.35 19.26
C CYS A 162 2.82 19.00 20.15
N PRO A 163 2.70 20.34 20.14
CA PRO A 163 1.62 21.03 20.82
C PRO A 163 0.32 20.49 20.23
N SER A 164 -0.53 19.97 21.10
CA SER A 164 -1.91 19.66 20.75
C SER A 164 -2.50 20.94 20.17
N SER A 165 -2.75 20.95 18.86
CA SER A 165 -3.78 21.80 18.31
C SER A 165 -5.05 21.36 19.02
N GLU A 166 -5.49 22.15 19.98
CA GLU A 166 -6.86 22.12 20.47
C GLU A 166 -7.77 22.13 19.24
N GLY A 167 -8.59 21.10 19.16
CA GLY A 167 -9.21 20.65 17.93
C GLY A 167 -9.60 19.19 18.09
N GLU A 168 -10.23 18.87 19.23
CA GLU A 168 -11.16 17.76 19.25
C GLU A 168 -12.22 18.06 18.20
N ALA A 169 -12.07 17.46 17.01
CA ALA A 169 -13.12 17.37 16.02
C ALA A 169 -13.36 15.89 15.79
N SER A 170 -14.36 15.40 16.52
CA SER A 170 -15.24 14.26 16.25
C SER A 170 -14.61 13.06 15.51
N GLY A 171 -14.55 11.92 16.19
CA GLY A 171 -14.59 10.64 15.50
C GLY A 171 -15.92 10.54 14.74
N ASP A 172 -15.93 10.96 13.48
CA ASP A 172 -16.91 10.49 12.51
C ASP A 172 -16.55 9.04 12.22
N ASP A 173 -17.26 8.12 12.86
CA ASP A 173 -17.21 6.71 12.53
C ASP A 173 -17.54 6.55 11.04
N PHE A 174 -16.61 5.97 10.26
CA PHE A 174 -16.85 5.63 8.87
C PHE A 174 -18.12 4.77 8.75
N SER A 175 -18.99 5.10 7.81
CA SER A 175 -20.11 4.23 7.48
C SER A 175 -19.61 2.88 6.94
N PRO A 176 -20.37 1.79 7.06
CA PRO A 176 -20.01 0.49 6.47
C PRO A 176 -19.67 0.59 4.98
N GLU A 177 -20.36 1.49 4.25
CA GLU A 177 -20.12 1.79 2.85
C GLU A 177 -18.77 2.51 2.65
N GLN A 178 -18.43 3.48 3.50
CA GLN A 178 -17.12 4.15 3.48
C GLN A 178 -15.98 3.18 3.77
N ILE A 179 -16.15 2.25 4.71
CA ILE A 179 -15.15 1.23 5.04
C ILE A 179 -14.89 0.31 3.84
N GLU A 180 -15.94 -0.10 3.12
CA GLU A 180 -15.80 -0.95 1.94
C GLU A 180 -15.08 -0.22 0.79
N VAL A 181 -15.46 1.05 0.54
CA VAL A 181 -14.79 1.90 -0.44
C VAL A 181 -13.32 2.17 -0.06
N ALA A 182 -13.04 2.45 1.21
CA ALA A 182 -11.70 2.68 1.73
C ALA A 182 -10.75 1.50 1.48
N LYS A 183 -11.25 0.26 1.64
CA LYS A 183 -10.47 -0.95 1.38
C LYS A 183 -10.08 -1.06 -0.09
N MET A 184 -11.01 -0.82 -1.01
CA MET A 184 -10.71 -0.86 -2.44
C MET A 184 -9.74 0.25 -2.86
N VAL A 185 -9.88 1.45 -2.29
CA VAL A 185 -8.90 2.54 -2.49
C VAL A 185 -7.52 2.12 -1.96
N ALA A 186 -7.43 1.49 -0.80
CA ALA A 186 -6.17 1.00 -0.26
C ALA A 186 -5.52 -0.08 -1.15
N ASP A 187 -6.31 -0.98 -1.73
CA ASP A 187 -5.82 -1.98 -2.69
C ASP A 187 -5.29 -1.31 -3.98
N ILE A 188 -5.99 -0.31 -4.51
CA ILE A 188 -5.51 0.49 -5.66
C ILE A 188 -4.19 1.19 -5.33
N VAL A 189 -4.09 1.85 -4.17
CA VAL A 189 -2.86 2.53 -3.71
C VAL A 189 -1.70 1.53 -3.65
N TYR A 190 -1.93 0.35 -3.07
CA TYR A 190 -0.91 -0.69 -2.95
C TYR A 190 -0.37 -1.16 -4.32
N GLU A 191 -1.26 -1.46 -5.26
CA GLU A 191 -0.86 -1.93 -6.58
C GLU A 191 -0.20 -0.79 -7.39
N ALA A 192 -0.66 0.45 -7.25
CA ALA A 192 -0.04 1.62 -7.88
C ALA A 192 1.37 1.91 -7.36
N MET A 193 1.61 1.77 -6.06
CA MET A 193 2.95 1.85 -5.51
C MET A 193 3.86 0.77 -6.08
N THR A 194 3.33 -0.45 -6.27
CA THR A 194 4.10 -1.55 -6.87
C THR A 194 4.49 -1.22 -8.32
N VAL A 195 3.63 -0.58 -9.11
CA VAL A 195 3.96 -0.08 -10.46
C VAL A 195 5.11 0.93 -10.41
N ILE A 196 5.01 1.94 -9.53
CA ILE A 196 6.05 2.98 -9.35
C ILE A 196 7.40 2.35 -8.97
N ILE A 197 7.38 1.35 -8.08
CA ILE A 197 8.59 0.62 -7.67
C ILE A 197 9.23 -0.08 -8.86
N VAL A 198 8.45 -0.81 -9.69
CA VAL A 198 9.01 -1.49 -10.87
C VAL A 198 9.56 -0.50 -11.88
N ILE A 199 8.91 0.65 -12.07
CA ILE A 199 9.41 1.75 -12.90
C ILE A 199 10.77 2.24 -12.40
N ARG A 200 10.91 2.47 -11.08
CA ARG A 200 12.20 2.88 -10.48
C ARG A 200 13.31 1.85 -10.73
N VAL A 201 13.01 0.56 -10.60
CA VAL A 201 13.97 -0.52 -10.89
C VAL A 201 14.38 -0.51 -12.37
N ILE A 202 13.42 -0.36 -13.29
CA ILE A 202 13.69 -0.24 -14.73
C ILE A 202 14.61 0.96 -14.99
N THR A 203 14.28 2.14 -14.48
CA THR A 203 15.10 3.36 -14.64
C THR A 203 16.54 3.17 -14.15
N ARG A 204 16.74 2.56 -12.97
CA ARG A 204 18.09 2.29 -12.41
C ARG A 204 18.89 1.27 -13.21
N MET A 205 18.23 0.26 -13.76
CA MET A 205 18.90 -0.69 -14.67
C MET A 205 19.41 0.01 -15.93
N MET A 206 18.72 1.06 -16.38
CA MET A 206 19.07 1.82 -17.58
C MET A 206 20.24 2.79 -17.38
N GLU A 207 20.42 3.36 -16.18
CA GLU A 207 21.56 4.23 -15.84
C GLU A 207 22.92 3.53 -15.97
N LYS A 208 22.95 2.19 -15.85
CA LYS A 208 24.18 1.39 -15.94
C LYS A 208 24.56 0.95 -17.37
N GLU A 209 23.64 1.02 -18.34
CA GLU A 209 23.86 0.47 -19.68
C GLU A 209 24.20 1.49 -20.78
N ASN A 210 23.93 2.79 -20.60
CA ASN A 210 23.98 3.77 -21.69
C ASN A 210 24.92 4.95 -21.41
N SER A 211 26.06 5.03 -22.11
CA SER A 211 26.93 6.22 -22.13
C SER A 211 26.80 7.08 -23.41
N ASN A 212 26.09 6.64 -24.45
CA ASN A 212 26.18 7.25 -25.80
C ASN A 212 24.87 7.78 -26.44
N GLU A 213 23.67 7.59 -25.87
CA GLU A 213 22.39 8.10 -26.43
C GLU A 213 21.54 8.86 -25.39
N ASN A 214 22.14 9.87 -24.76
CA ASN A 214 21.56 10.46 -23.55
C ASN A 214 20.29 11.31 -23.79
N SER A 215 20.11 11.97 -24.93
CA SER A 215 19.00 12.95 -25.09
C SER A 215 17.61 12.33 -25.22
N VAL A 216 17.42 11.36 -26.12
CA VAL A 216 16.13 10.67 -26.34
C VAL A 216 15.72 9.82 -25.14
N PHE A 217 16.73 9.23 -24.47
CA PHE A 217 16.55 8.49 -23.24
C PHE A 217 16.09 9.38 -22.08
N VAL A 218 16.76 10.52 -21.87
CA VAL A 218 16.38 11.49 -20.84
C VAL A 218 14.97 12.04 -21.09
N GLU A 219 14.60 12.33 -22.34
CA GLU A 219 13.25 12.77 -22.69
C GLU A 219 12.18 11.71 -22.36
N SER A 220 12.48 10.43 -22.60
CA SER A 220 11.58 9.32 -22.30
C SER A 220 11.40 9.10 -20.79
N LEU A 221 12.47 9.25 -20.02
CA LEU A 221 12.42 9.22 -18.55
C LEU A 221 11.64 10.41 -17.98
N GLU A 222 11.82 11.60 -18.55
CA GLU A 222 11.08 12.79 -18.12
C GLU A 222 9.57 12.64 -18.36
N LYS A 223 9.18 12.08 -19.52
CA LYS A 223 7.78 11.74 -19.81
C LYS A 223 7.24 10.73 -18.79
N LEU A 224 7.98 9.66 -18.52
CA LEU A 224 7.57 8.65 -17.53
C LEU A 224 7.44 9.23 -16.11
N LEU A 225 8.36 10.12 -15.70
CA LEU A 225 8.31 10.80 -14.42
C LEU A 225 7.06 11.69 -14.30
N LYS A 226 6.73 12.45 -15.34
CA LYS A 226 5.52 13.30 -15.38
C LYS A 226 4.25 12.45 -15.27
N LEU A 227 4.21 11.28 -15.91
CA LEU A 227 3.10 10.33 -15.76
C LEU A 227 2.98 9.81 -14.32
N CYS A 228 4.08 9.43 -13.68
CA CYS A 228 4.10 9.02 -12.28
C CYS A 228 3.61 10.12 -11.33
N GLN A 229 4.03 11.37 -11.55
CA GLN A 229 3.58 12.52 -10.77
C GLN A 229 2.08 12.77 -10.93
N ARG A 230 1.59 12.75 -12.18
CA ARG A 230 0.16 12.90 -12.48
C ARG A 230 -0.67 11.80 -11.81
N SER A 231 -0.20 10.55 -11.84
CA SER A 231 -0.84 9.44 -11.13
C SER A 231 -0.84 9.61 -9.62
N GLY A 232 0.25 10.14 -9.03
CA GLY A 232 0.32 10.45 -7.60
C GLY A 232 -0.78 11.42 -7.14
N VAL A 233 -0.99 12.49 -7.91
CA VAL A 233 -2.07 13.47 -7.62
C VAL A 233 -3.46 12.83 -7.71
N VAL A 234 -3.69 11.97 -8.70
CA VAL A 234 -4.97 11.26 -8.87
C VAL A 234 -5.22 10.27 -7.71
N ILE A 235 -4.17 9.60 -7.23
CA ILE A 235 -4.25 8.69 -6.08
C ILE A 235 -4.51 9.46 -4.77
N GLU A 236 -3.87 10.61 -4.58
CA GLU A 236 -4.16 11.50 -3.44
C GLU A 236 -5.62 11.96 -3.47
N GLU A 237 -6.10 12.42 -4.63
CA GLU A 237 -7.50 12.80 -4.81
C GLU A 237 -8.45 11.62 -4.53
N LEU A 238 -8.13 10.43 -5.01
CA LEU A 238 -8.92 9.21 -4.75
C LEU A 238 -9.00 8.91 -3.24
N GLY A 239 -7.87 9.05 -2.53
CA GLY A 239 -7.81 8.93 -1.08
C GLY A 239 -8.75 9.92 -0.38
N THR A 240 -8.69 11.20 -0.75
CA THR A 240 -9.53 12.24 -0.13
C THR A 240 -11.03 12.01 -0.30
N CYS A 241 -11.45 11.35 -1.38
CA CYS A 241 -12.86 11.09 -1.67
C CYS A 241 -13.53 10.12 -0.67
N VAL A 242 -12.74 9.39 0.13
CA VAL A 242 -13.23 8.40 1.10
C VAL A 242 -13.60 9.05 2.44
N TYR A 243 -12.91 10.14 2.80
CA TYR A 243 -12.96 10.71 4.16
C TYR A 243 -14.09 11.72 4.39
N HIS A 244 -14.82 12.12 3.36
CA HIS A 244 -15.84 13.17 3.47
C HIS A 244 -17.22 12.60 3.14
N PRO A 245 -18.14 12.46 4.11
CA PRO A 245 -19.55 12.24 3.83
C PRO A 245 -20.17 13.47 3.14
N PRO A 246 -21.09 13.30 2.18
CA PRO A 246 -21.49 12.04 1.55
C PRO A 246 -20.44 11.54 0.55
N LEU A 247 -20.33 10.21 0.41
CA LEU A 247 -19.50 9.54 -0.59
C LEU A 247 -19.84 10.02 -2.00
N LYS A 248 -18.93 10.77 -2.62
CA LYS A 248 -19.11 11.28 -3.99
C LYS A 248 -18.81 10.19 -5.01
N ILE A 249 -19.70 9.21 -5.17
CA ILE A 249 -19.52 8.04 -6.04
C ILE A 249 -19.12 8.46 -7.46
N ASP A 250 -19.77 9.47 -8.05
CA ASP A 250 -19.44 9.95 -9.40
C ASP A 250 -18.03 10.52 -9.49
N LYS A 251 -17.59 11.26 -8.45
CA LYS A 251 -16.23 11.79 -8.37
C LYS A 251 -15.21 10.65 -8.30
N ILE A 252 -15.46 9.65 -7.44
CA ILE A 252 -14.61 8.47 -7.30
C ILE A 252 -14.53 7.71 -8.63
N THR A 253 -15.65 7.47 -9.31
CA THR A 253 -15.68 6.83 -10.63
C THR A 253 -14.83 7.60 -11.65
N GLN A 254 -14.95 8.93 -11.68
CA GLN A 254 -14.14 9.76 -12.57
C GLN A 254 -12.64 9.67 -12.25
N THR A 255 -12.27 9.78 -10.98
CA THR A 255 -10.86 9.70 -10.54
C THR A 255 -10.24 8.34 -10.87
N VAL A 256 -10.97 7.24 -10.68
CA VAL A 256 -10.51 5.88 -11.04
C VAL A 256 -10.30 5.73 -12.55
N LYS A 257 -11.17 6.30 -13.40
CA LYS A 257 -10.98 6.29 -14.86
C LYS A 257 -9.76 7.09 -15.31
N ILE A 258 -9.50 8.23 -14.69
CA ILE A 258 -8.29 9.01 -14.97
C ILE A 258 -7.04 8.20 -14.60
N LEU A 259 -7.08 7.48 -13.46
CA LEU A 259 -5.98 6.61 -13.05
C LEU A 259 -5.75 5.46 -14.05
N GLU A 260 -6.81 4.85 -14.57
CA GLU A 260 -6.70 3.81 -15.60
C GLU A 260 -6.05 4.35 -16.88
N GLY A 261 -6.49 5.52 -17.37
CA GLY A 261 -5.88 6.15 -18.54
C GLY A 261 -4.40 6.50 -18.33
N ASN A 262 -4.02 6.99 -17.15
CA ASN A 262 -2.61 7.21 -16.82
C ASN A 262 -1.81 5.90 -16.81
N LEU A 263 -2.40 4.79 -16.35
CA LEU A 263 -1.76 3.47 -16.37
C LEU A 263 -1.51 3.00 -17.81
N ASP A 264 -2.47 3.22 -18.72
CA ASP A 264 -2.29 2.93 -20.15
C ASP A 264 -1.11 3.72 -20.75
N GLU A 265 -1.03 5.03 -20.44
CA GLU A 265 0.08 5.89 -20.87
C GLU A 265 1.44 5.41 -20.30
N VAL A 266 1.46 4.98 -19.03
CA VAL A 266 2.66 4.43 -18.38
C VAL A 266 3.10 3.11 -19.03
N GLU A 267 2.17 2.20 -19.32
CA GLU A 267 2.47 0.95 -20.02
C GLU A 267 3.07 1.21 -21.41
N ALA A 268 2.43 2.09 -22.19
CA ALA A 268 2.90 2.46 -23.52
C ALA A 268 4.30 3.11 -23.49
N GLN A 269 4.57 3.97 -22.51
CA GLN A 269 5.87 4.63 -22.37
C GLN A 269 6.98 3.63 -22.00
N VAL A 270 6.71 2.70 -21.08
CA VAL A 270 7.68 1.65 -20.71
C VAL A 270 7.91 0.66 -21.86
N GLU A 271 6.87 0.34 -22.62
CA GLU A 271 6.99 -0.49 -23.83
C GLU A 271 7.79 0.21 -24.93
N TYR A 272 7.55 1.52 -25.14
CA TYR A 272 8.32 2.35 -26.07
C TYR A 272 9.82 2.35 -25.76
N MET A 273 10.17 2.34 -24.47
CA MET A 273 11.56 2.24 -24.01
C MET A 273 12.21 0.87 -24.33
N LYS A 274 11.47 -0.11 -24.87
CA LYS A 274 11.90 -1.45 -25.32
C LYS A 274 12.72 -2.26 -24.30
N ARG A 275 12.68 -1.87 -23.03
CA ARG A 275 13.45 -2.47 -21.93
C ARG A 275 12.53 -2.72 -20.74
N SER A 276 11.61 -3.66 -20.90
CA SER A 276 10.69 -4.05 -19.83
C SER A 276 11.33 -5.10 -18.91
N SER A 277 11.27 -4.87 -17.60
CA SER A 277 11.31 -5.99 -16.66
C SER A 277 10.16 -6.95 -16.98
N ASN A 278 10.41 -8.25 -17.02
CA ASN A 278 9.36 -9.26 -17.25
C ASN A 278 8.23 -9.24 -16.19
N ALA A 279 8.44 -8.56 -15.06
CA ALA A 279 7.46 -8.37 -14.02
C ALA A 279 6.49 -7.21 -14.30
N PHE A 280 6.87 -6.23 -15.11
CA PHE A 280 6.12 -4.97 -15.28
C PHE A 280 4.69 -5.16 -15.82
N PRO A 281 4.46 -5.93 -16.91
CA PRO A 281 3.09 -6.20 -17.38
C PRO A 281 2.23 -6.95 -16.35
N GLY A 282 2.87 -7.74 -15.47
CA GLY A 282 2.19 -8.46 -14.40
C GLY A 282 1.71 -7.54 -13.29
N VAL A 283 2.50 -6.54 -12.92
CA VAL A 283 2.14 -5.56 -11.89
C VAL A 283 1.07 -4.58 -12.39
N CYS A 284 1.18 -4.09 -13.62
CA CYS A 284 0.17 -3.22 -14.21
C CYS A 284 -1.18 -3.92 -14.35
N ARG A 285 -1.20 -5.22 -14.69
CA ARG A 285 -2.42 -6.03 -14.69
C ARG A 285 -3.10 -6.08 -13.32
N LYS A 286 -2.35 -6.25 -12.23
CA LYS A 286 -2.93 -6.27 -10.88
C LYS A 286 -3.58 -4.94 -10.51
N LEU A 287 -2.93 -3.81 -10.84
CA LEU A 287 -3.52 -2.49 -10.65
C LEU A 287 -4.82 -2.34 -11.46
N ARG A 288 -4.81 -2.78 -12.72
CA ARG A 288 -5.99 -2.76 -13.58
C ARG A 288 -7.14 -3.62 -13.02
N ASP A 289 -6.82 -4.79 -12.48
CA ASP A 289 -7.81 -5.67 -11.84
C ASP A 289 -8.41 -5.01 -10.58
N ALA A 290 -7.60 -4.31 -9.77
CA ALA A 290 -8.06 -3.55 -8.61
C ALA A 290 -8.97 -2.36 -9.01
N ILE A 291 -8.59 -1.62 -10.06
CA ILE A 291 -9.40 -0.55 -10.66
C ILE A 291 -10.77 -1.10 -11.09
N LYS A 292 -10.79 -2.21 -11.84
CA LYS A 292 -12.05 -2.84 -12.30
C LYS A 292 -12.93 -3.31 -11.15
N LEU A 293 -12.33 -3.89 -10.10
CA LEU A 293 -13.07 -4.31 -8.92
C LEU A 293 -13.77 -3.13 -8.25
N MET A 294 -13.08 -1.99 -8.16
CA MET A 294 -13.62 -0.75 -7.64
C MET A 294 -14.78 -0.22 -8.51
N GLU A 295 -14.62 -0.19 -9.84
CA GLU A 295 -15.70 0.23 -10.76
C GLU A 295 -16.96 -0.62 -10.61
N VAL A 296 -16.83 -1.94 -10.59
CA VAL A 296 -17.95 -2.86 -10.37
C VAL A 296 -18.60 -2.63 -9.01
N GLY A 297 -17.80 -2.38 -7.97
CA GLY A 297 -18.29 -2.04 -6.64
C GLY A 297 -19.08 -0.73 -6.61
N LEU A 298 -18.62 0.30 -7.34
CA LEU A 298 -19.30 1.59 -7.42
C LEU A 298 -20.60 1.51 -8.21
N GLU A 299 -20.64 0.78 -9.32
CA GLU A 299 -21.85 0.62 -10.15
C GLU A 299 -22.98 -0.04 -9.37
N LYS A 300 -22.68 -1.13 -8.65
CA LYS A 300 -23.65 -1.80 -7.76
C LYS A 300 -24.25 -0.84 -6.73
N ARG A 301 -23.47 0.12 -6.23
CA ARG A 301 -23.96 1.13 -5.28
C ARG A 301 -24.86 2.16 -5.94
N LYS A 302 -24.56 2.57 -7.18
CA LYS A 302 -25.45 3.45 -7.96
C LYS A 302 -26.80 2.78 -8.18
N ASP A 303 -26.81 1.52 -8.57
CA ASP A 303 -28.04 0.74 -8.77
C ASP A 303 -28.88 0.64 -7.49
N LEU A 304 -28.23 0.31 -6.35
CA LEU A 304 -28.89 0.24 -5.05
C LEU A 304 -29.50 1.59 -4.63
N ASN A 305 -28.77 2.69 -4.82
CA ASN A 305 -29.27 4.03 -4.52
C ASN A 305 -30.47 4.40 -5.40
N GLN A 306 -30.45 4.06 -6.69
CA GLN A 306 -31.60 4.27 -7.58
C GLN A 306 -32.83 3.45 -7.15
N ILE A 307 -32.63 2.20 -6.73
CA ILE A 307 -33.71 1.35 -6.21
C ILE A 307 -34.30 1.95 -4.93
N LEU A 308 -33.46 2.42 -4.01
CA LEU A 308 -33.89 3.07 -2.75
C LEU A 308 -34.72 4.33 -3.04
N ILE A 309 -34.25 5.20 -3.93
CA ILE A 309 -34.97 6.41 -4.34
C ILE A 309 -36.32 6.06 -4.97
N SER A 310 -36.35 5.07 -5.86
CA SER A 310 -37.59 4.59 -6.50
C SER A 310 -38.61 4.06 -5.48
N ARG A 311 -38.15 3.27 -4.49
CA ARG A 311 -39.00 2.77 -3.40
C ARG A 311 -39.49 3.90 -2.50
N GLN A 312 -38.63 4.86 -2.16
CA GLN A 312 -38.99 6.01 -1.34
C GLN A 312 -40.06 6.86 -2.04
N ASN A 313 -39.92 7.13 -3.33
CA ASN A 313 -40.91 7.83 -4.14
C ASN A 313 -42.25 7.07 -4.19
N THR A 314 -42.19 5.73 -4.32
CA THR A 314 -43.40 4.89 -4.32
C THR A 314 -44.14 4.97 -2.99
N LEU A 315 -43.42 4.87 -1.87
CA LEU A 315 -43.99 5.00 -0.52
C LEU A 315 -44.55 6.40 -0.29
N TYR A 316 -43.86 7.44 -0.75
CA TYR A 316 -44.32 8.82 -0.66
C TYR A 316 -45.63 9.03 -1.42
N ASN A 317 -45.72 8.52 -2.66
CA ASN A 317 -46.93 8.60 -3.47
C ASN A 317 -48.10 7.84 -2.81
N ALA A 318 -47.84 6.68 -2.19
CA ALA A 318 -48.85 5.92 -1.46
C ALA A 318 -49.33 6.67 -0.19
N LEU A 319 -48.42 7.36 0.51
CA LEU A 319 -48.74 8.19 1.67
C LEU A 319 -49.58 9.41 1.29
N GLN A 320 -49.30 10.08 0.16
CA GLN A 320 -50.12 11.20 -0.33
C GLN A 320 -51.55 10.79 -0.68
N LEU A 321 -51.77 9.53 -1.10
CA LEU A 321 -53.12 8.99 -1.34
C LEU A 321 -53.91 8.76 -0.04
N LEU A 322 -53.21 8.56 1.08
CA LEU A 322 -53.80 8.31 2.41
C LEU A 322 -53.95 9.58 3.24
N ASP A 323 -53.03 10.54 3.08
CA ASP A 323 -53.06 11.86 3.72
C ASP A 323 -52.51 12.93 2.75
N PRO A 324 -53.39 13.76 2.14
CA PRO A 324 -52.99 14.81 1.19
C PRO A 324 -52.12 15.92 1.79
N THR A 325 -52.00 16.00 3.13
CA THR A 325 -51.21 17.04 3.81
C THR A 325 -49.77 16.63 4.12
N ALA A 326 -49.38 15.39 3.81
CA ALA A 326 -48.03 14.88 4.05
C ALA A 326 -46.95 15.55 3.16
N SER A 327 -46.15 16.43 3.74
CA SER A 327 -44.95 17.00 3.09
C SER A 327 -43.78 16.01 3.04
N PRO A 328 -42.90 16.10 2.03
CA PRO A 328 -41.76 15.20 1.92
C PRO A 328 -40.79 15.42 3.10
N MET A 329 -40.35 14.34 3.74
CA MET A 329 -39.22 14.40 4.67
C MET A 329 -38.00 14.93 3.92
N ASN A 330 -37.35 15.95 4.49
CA ASN A 330 -36.18 16.61 3.92
C ASN A 330 -35.19 15.60 3.33
N ARG A 331 -34.77 15.86 2.08
CA ARG A 331 -33.75 15.10 1.36
C ARG A 331 -32.53 14.93 2.26
N CYS A 332 -32.22 13.69 2.66
CA CYS A 332 -30.90 13.39 3.19
C CYS A 332 -29.91 13.49 2.02
N SER A 333 -29.06 14.51 2.09
CA SER A 333 -27.86 14.73 1.27
C SER A 333 -26.74 13.76 1.63
#